data_AF-A0A928MQ89-F1
#
_entry.id   AF-A0A928MQ89-F1
#
_cell.length_a   1.000
_cell.length_b   1.000
_cell.length_c   1.000
_cell.angle_alpha   90.00
_cell.angle_beta   90.00
_cell.angle_gamma   90.00
#
_symmetry.space_group_name_H-M   'P 1'
#
loop_
_entity.id
_entity.type
_entity.pdbx_description
1 polymer ?
#
loop_
_entity_poly.entity_id
_entity_poly.type
_entity_poly.pdbx_seq_one_letter_code
_entity_poly.pdbx_strand_id
1 'polypeptide(L)' 'MDIKAKIEEIVKKLTSDKNLMKKFETNPTAVIEDLIGVDLPNDQIDAVIDGVKAKISLDKIGDALGGLGGLFGKK' A
#
# COMPACT_ATOMS: atom_id res chain seq x y z
N MET A 1 -11.57 6.90 14.35
CA MET A 1 -10.32 6.81 13.57
C MET A 1 -10.64 6.13 12.26
N ASP A 2 -10.46 6.82 11.14
CA ASP A 2 -10.67 6.23 9.81
C ASP A 2 -9.40 5.53 9.34
N ILE A 3 -9.28 4.26 9.72
CA ILE A 3 -8.16 3.39 9.32
C ILE A 3 -8.03 3.33 7.79
N LYS A 4 -9.16 3.35 7.07
CA LYS A 4 -9.19 3.41 5.60
C LYS A 4 -8.52 4.66 5.04
N ALA A 5 -8.80 5.84 5.61
CA ALA A 5 -8.20 7.08 5.16
C ALA A 5 -6.68 7.09 5.40
N LYS A 6 -6.24 6.54 6.53
CA LYS A 6 -4.81 6.36 6.84
C LYS A 6 -4.13 5.42 5.84
N ILE A 7 -4.75 4.29 5.50
CA ILE A 7 -4.23 3.37 4.47
C ILE A 7 -4.01 4.11 3.15
N GLU A 8 -5.01 4.87 2.68
CA GLU A 8 -4.89 5.59 1.41
C GLU A 8 -3.81 6.67 1.42
N GLU A 9 -3.67 7.41 2.53
CA GLU A 9 -2.61 8.41 2.69
C GLU A 9 -1.21 7.75 2.68
N ILE A 10 -1.07 6.63 3.38
CA ILE A 10 0.19 5.86 3.45
C ILE A 10 0.54 5.31 2.07
N VAL A 11 -0.41 4.69 1.37
CA VAL A 11 -0.20 4.19 0.00
C VAL A 11 0.27 5.31 -0.90
N LYS A 12 -0.38 6.47 -0.88
CA LYS A 12 0.03 7.64 -1.69
C LYS A 12 1.45 8.11 -1.37
N LYS A 13 1.83 8.16 -0.08
CA LYS A 13 3.19 8.52 0.34
C LYS A 13 4.22 7.48 -0.12
N LEU A 14 3.90 6.20 0.04
CA LEU A 14 4.76 5.09 -0.38
C LEU A 14 4.95 5.02 -1.90
N THR A 15 3.89 5.23 -2.68
CA THR A 15 3.98 5.22 -4.15
C THR A 15 4.70 6.45 -4.69
N SER A 16 4.61 7.58 -3.98
CA SER A 16 5.30 8.82 -4.34
C SER A 16 6.78 8.81 -3.92
N ASP A 17 7.13 8.13 -2.82
CA ASP A 17 8.49 8.08 -2.28
C ASP A 17 9.08 6.66 -2.34
N LYS A 18 9.97 6.45 -3.32
CA LYS A 18 10.66 5.16 -3.52
C LYS A 18 11.51 4.74 -2.32
N ASN A 19 12.02 5.67 -1.51
CA ASN A 19 12.80 5.31 -0.33
C ASN A 19 11.88 4.79 0.78
N LEU A 20 10.72 5.42 0.98
CA LEU A 20 9.71 4.91 1.92
C LEU A 20 9.17 3.56 1.46
N MET A 21 8.96 3.35 0.15
CA MET A 21 8.55 2.06 -0.40
C MET A 21 9.55 0.95 -0.05
N LYS A 22 10.85 1.19 -0.26
CA LYS A 22 11.90 0.21 0.09
C LYS A 22 11.97 -0.07 1.60
N LYS A 23 11.81 0.98 2.41
CA LYS A 23 11.73 0.82 3.87
C LYS A 23 10.51 0.00 4.27
N PHE A 24 9.37 0.21 3.63
CA PHE A 24 8.15 -0.54 3.88
C PHE A 24 8.25 -2.00 3.44
N GLU A 25 8.95 -2.29 2.35
CA GLU A 25 9.24 -3.67 1.94
C GLU A 25 10.13 -4.41 2.95
N THR A 26 11.01 -3.69 3.64
CA THR A 26 11.94 -4.27 4.63
C THR A 26 11.32 -4.33 6.03
N ASN A 27 10.66 -3.26 6.45
CA ASN A 27 10.07 -3.04 7.78
C ASN A 27 8.75 -2.28 7.65
N PRO A 28 7.66 -2.95 7.27
CA PRO A 28 6.37 -2.30 7.09
C PRO A 28 5.82 -1.75 8.41
N THR A 29 5.94 -2.49 9.52
CA THR A 29 5.49 -2.09 10.87
C THR A 29 6.05 -0.74 11.29
N ALA A 30 7.38 -0.60 11.28
CA ALA A 30 8.05 0.65 11.68
C ALA A 30 7.63 1.83 10.78
N VAL A 31 7.46 1.62 9.48
CA VAL A 31 7.01 2.68 8.57
C VAL A 31 5.57 3.09 8.84
N ILE A 32 4.68 2.14 9.15
CA ILE A 32 3.29 2.44 9.51
C ILE A 32 3.24 3.21 10.84
N GLU A 33 4.00 2.77 11.85
CA GLU A 33 4.11 3.46 13.15
C GLU A 33 4.64 4.89 12.98
N ASP A 34 5.72 5.08 12.23
CA ASP A 34 6.31 6.38 11.92
C ASP A 34 5.32 7.31 11.18
N LEU A 35 4.52 6.76 10.25
CA LEU A 35 3.58 7.54 9.45
C LEU A 35 2.29 7.90 10.19
N ILE A 36 1.80 7.02 11.06
CA ILE A 36 0.58 7.25 11.82
C ILE A 36 0.88 8.06 13.09
N GLY A 37 2.08 7.93 13.65
CA GLY A 37 2.53 8.68 14.84
C GLY A 37 1.76 8.32 16.11
N VAL A 38 1.13 7.15 16.14
CA VAL A 38 0.42 6.61 17.30
C VAL A 38 0.72 5.12 17.46
N ASP A 39 0.84 4.66 18.70
CA ASP A 39 0.94 3.24 19.01
C ASP A 39 -0.41 2.57 18.76
N LEU A 40 -0.54 1.95 17.59
CA LEU A 40 -1.68 1.11 17.27
C LEU A 40 -1.47 -0.29 17.88
N PRO A 41 -2.55 -1.00 18.24
CA PRO A 41 -2.45 -2.41 18.57
C PRO A 41 -1.88 -3.19 17.39
N ASN A 42 -1.04 -4.20 17.67
CA ASN A 42 -0.40 -5.03 16.64
C ASN A 42 -1.39 -5.54 15.58
N ASP A 43 -2.57 -6.03 16.01
CA ASP A 43 -3.63 -6.50 15.09
C ASP A 43 -4.11 -5.43 14.10
N GLN A 44 -4.16 -4.15 14.53
CA GLN A 44 -4.55 -3.05 13.66
C GLN A 44 -3.42 -2.64 12.71
N ILE A 45 -2.17 -2.69 13.19
CA ILE A 45 -1.00 -2.41 12.36
C ILE A 45 -0.93 -3.43 11.22
N ASP A 46 -1.09 -4.72 11.53
CA ASP A 46 -1.07 -5.78 10.51
C ASP A 46 -2.18 -5.59 9.47
N ALA A 47 -3.41 -5.26 9.92
CA ALA A 47 -4.52 -4.96 9.01
C ALA A 47 -4.23 -3.75 8.09
N VAL A 48 -3.54 -2.72 8.60
CA VAL A 48 -3.11 -1.56 7.81
C VAL A 48 -2.04 -1.98 6.81
N ILE A 49 -1.02 -2.72 7.24
CA ILE A 49 0.07 -3.21 6.37
C ILE A 49 -0.51 -4.03 5.21
N ASP A 50 -1.42 -4.95 5.51
CA ASP A 50 -2.05 -5.80 4.50
C ASP A 50 -2.93 -4.98 3.56
N GLY A 51 -3.70 -4.02 4.09
CA GLY A 51 -4.48 -3.08 3.28
C GLY A 51 -3.61 -2.26 2.33
N VAL A 52 -2.47 -1.76 2.82
CA VAL A 52 -1.49 -0.99 2.02
C VAL A 52 -0.86 -1.87 0.93
N LYS A 53 -0.38 -3.07 1.28
CA LYS A 53 0.18 -4.04 0.32
C LYS A 53 -0.84 -4.45 -0.74
N ALA A 54 -2.07 -4.73 -0.32
CA ALA A 54 -3.16 -5.10 -1.21
C ALA A 54 -3.48 -3.97 -2.19
N LYS A 55 -3.57 -2.72 -1.72
CA LYS A 55 -3.82 -1.54 -2.58
C LYS A 55 -2.70 -1.33 -3.59
N ILE A 56 -1.43 -1.37 -3.16
CA ILE A 56 -0.27 -1.25 -4.06
C ILE A 56 -0.25 -2.37 -5.09
N SER A 57 -0.55 -3.60 -4.68
CA SER A 57 -0.61 -4.75 -5.58
C SER A 57 -1.76 -4.61 -6.58
N LEU A 58 -2.91 -4.13 -6.12
CA LEU A 58 -4.08 -3.86 -6.97
C LEU A 58 -3.80 -2.74 -7.98
N ASP A 59 -3.11 -1.67 -7.59
CA ASP A 59 -2.71 -0.60 -8.51
C ASP A 59 -1.70 -1.12 -9.55
N LYS A 60 -0.71 -1.93 -9.15
CA LYS A 60 0.23 -2.59 -10.07
C LYS A 60 -0.47 -3.54 -11.05
N ILE A 61 -1.44 -4.32 -10.56
CA ILE A 61 -2.29 -5.19 -11.40
C ILE A 61 -3.19 -4.35 -12.29
N GLY A 62 -3.76 -3.25 -11.79
CA GLY A 62 -4.59 -2.32 -12.54
C GLY A 62 -3.82 -1.67 -13.69
N ASP A 63 -2.57 -1.27 -13.46
CA ASP A 63 -1.66 -0.78 -14.51
C ASP A 63 -1.28 -1.89 -15.50
N ALA A 64 -1.04 -3.12 -15.02
CA ALA A 64 -0.74 -4.24 -15.90
C ALA A 64 -1.95 -4.66 -16.75
N LEU A 65 -3.16 -4.68 -16.18
CA LEU A 65 -4.41 -5.01 -16.87
C LEU A 65 -4.93 -3.83 -17.70
N GLY A 66 -4.65 -2.59 -17.33
CA GLY A 66 -4.97 -1.39 -18.10
C GLY A 66 -4.00 -1.15 -19.26
N GLY A 67 -2.72 -1.46 -19.06
CA GLY A 67 -1.66 -1.39 -20.07
C GLY A 67 -1.60 -2.60 -21.01
N LEU A 68 -2.00 -3.81 -20.55
CA LEU A 68 -2.07 -5.03 -21.36
C LEU A 68 -3.50 -5.57 -21.60
N GLY A 69 -4.55 -4.88 -21.14
CA GLY A 69 -5.95 -5.30 -21.39
C GLY A 69 -6.36 -5.20 -22.86
N GLY A 70 -5.60 -4.47 -23.68
CA GLY A 70 -5.80 -4.40 -25.14
C GLY A 70 -5.48 -5.70 -25.89
N LEU A 71 -4.87 -6.71 -25.26
CA LEU A 71 -4.44 -7.95 -25.93
C LEU A 71 -5.08 -9.24 -25.37
N PHE A 72 -5.86 -9.16 -24.30
CA PHE A 72 -6.64 -10.32 -23.82
C PHE A 72 -8.01 -10.47 -24.53
N GLY A 73 -8.33 -9.59 -25.48
CA GLY A 73 -9.58 -9.59 -26.24
C GLY A 73 -9.47 -9.92 -27.73
N LYS A 74 -8.34 -10.46 -28.22
CA LYS A 74 -8.18 -10.79 -29.65
C LYS A 74 -7.66 -12.22 -29.85
N LYS A 75 -8.55 -13.19 -29.66
CA LYS A 75 -8.56 -14.45 -30.40
C LYS A 75 -9.99 -14.77 -30.77
#